data_AF-A0A938MCB0-F1
#
_entry.id   AF-A0A938MCB0-F1
#
_cell.length_a   1.000
_cell.length_b   1.000
_cell.length_c   1.000
_cell.angle_alpha   90.00
_cell.angle_beta   90.00
_cell.angle_gamma   90.00
#
_symmetry.space_group_name_H-M   'P 1'
#
loop_
_entity.id
_entity.type
_entity.pdbx_description
1 polymer ?
#
loop_
_entity_poly.entity_id
_entity_poly.type
_entity_poly.pdbx_seq_one_letter_code
_entity_poly.pdbx_strand_id
1 'polypeptide(L)'
;MDNAALQSLLKRLCKVMWNANVTDPITYVTQISYLLFLKMLEEMEADHAANGQAKRHPIFATVKVNGEKVDFAKLRWSLLTSDPDNERMLRTLRDLLPKLALHPALSTGAKAIFEDARIVIPDGATLRTAADIISPVHLLSEDADVKGDLFEMLASDLGQQKRSAQFRTPRHLIRVIVEMVDPRIGETVCDSACGTGGFLIAAYEHILLANTSPEFIREVTAPYRLPVKRGIGDRLTPSQWEFLQRGTFHGFDAEQSFVRMTAMNALLHGFDRSPIVRRDSICGSEDRWDEVQFDVLLENPPFSGQ
;
A
#
# COMPACT_ATOMS: atom_id res chain seq x y z
N MET A 1 17.83 -4.14 -0.36
CA MET A 1 18.14 -3.09 -1.35
C MET A 1 18.50 -1.81 -0.61
N ASP A 2 19.51 -1.05 -1.06
CA ASP A 2 19.80 0.25 -0.46
C ASP A 2 18.91 1.36 -1.06
N ASN A 3 18.85 2.51 -0.38
CA ASN A 3 18.02 3.65 -0.79
C ASN A 3 18.41 4.17 -2.20
N ALA A 4 19.68 4.09 -2.59
CA ALA A 4 20.13 4.53 -3.91
C ALA A 4 19.58 3.62 -5.04
N ALA A 5 19.59 2.30 -4.83
CA ALA A 5 19.03 1.34 -5.76
C ALA A 5 17.50 1.47 -5.87
N LEU A 6 16.79 1.71 -4.76
CA LEU A 6 15.35 2.00 -4.78
C LEU A 6 15.05 3.26 -5.60
N GLN A 7 15.77 4.37 -5.35
CA GLN A 7 15.59 5.60 -6.12
C GLN A 7 15.86 5.39 -7.61
N SER A 8 16.88 4.62 -7.96
CA SER A 8 17.22 4.28 -9.34
C SER A 8 16.10 3.45 -10.00
N LEU A 9 15.57 2.44 -9.30
CA LEU A 9 14.44 1.62 -9.74
C LEU A 9 13.22 2.49 -10.06
N LEU A 10 12.83 3.36 -9.13
CA LEU A 10 11.67 4.23 -9.28
C LEU A 10 11.84 5.21 -10.43
N LYS A 11 12.99 5.88 -10.53
CA LYS A 11 13.29 6.80 -11.64
C LYS A 11 13.16 6.11 -12.99
N ARG A 12 13.62 4.86 -13.10
CA ARG A 12 13.49 4.08 -14.34
C ARG A 12 12.01 3.78 -14.65
N LEU A 13 11.22 3.37 -13.66
CA LEU A 13 9.80 3.09 -13.84
C LEU A 13 8.99 4.34 -14.22
N CYS A 14 9.19 5.45 -13.49
CA CYS A 14 8.57 6.73 -13.80
C CYS A 14 8.94 7.20 -15.21
N LYS A 15 10.21 7.04 -15.63
CA LYS A 15 10.66 7.38 -16.98
C LYS A 15 9.97 6.55 -18.07
N VAL A 16 9.71 5.26 -17.84
CA VAL A 16 8.96 4.42 -18.78
C VAL A 16 7.54 4.97 -18.97
N MET A 17 6.84 5.27 -17.86
CA MET A 17 5.49 5.81 -17.91
C MET A 17 5.45 7.19 -18.59
N TRP A 18 6.38 8.06 -18.25
CA TRP A 18 6.50 9.40 -18.84
C TRP A 18 6.73 9.34 -20.36
N ASN A 19 7.67 8.50 -20.81
CA ASN A 19 7.96 8.31 -22.23
C ASN A 19 6.77 7.75 -23.01
N ALA A 20 5.88 7.03 -22.33
CA ALA A 20 4.65 6.49 -22.88
C ALA A 20 3.47 7.48 -22.81
N ASN A 21 3.72 8.77 -22.53
CA ASN A 21 2.71 9.82 -22.34
C ASN A 21 1.76 9.62 -21.15
N VAL A 22 2.12 8.78 -20.17
CA VAL A 22 1.44 8.71 -18.87
C VAL A 22 2.13 9.68 -17.92
N THR A 23 1.80 10.96 -18.04
CA THR A 23 2.51 12.06 -17.35
C THR A 23 1.87 12.50 -16.04
N ASP A 24 0.62 12.13 -15.79
CA ASP A 24 -0.06 12.45 -14.53
C ASP A 24 0.55 11.64 -13.35
N PRO A 25 1.05 12.31 -12.29
CA PRO A 25 1.70 11.65 -11.17
C PRO A 25 0.88 10.58 -10.47
N ILE A 26 -0.36 10.92 -10.14
CA ILE A 26 -1.27 10.00 -9.44
C ILE A 26 -1.48 8.76 -10.30
N THR A 27 -1.64 8.98 -11.60
CA THR A 27 -1.82 7.93 -12.59
C THR A 27 -0.61 7.00 -12.69
N TYR A 28 0.59 7.50 -12.99
CA TYR A 28 1.74 6.60 -13.15
C TYR A 28 2.13 5.90 -11.85
N VAL A 29 2.02 6.56 -10.68
CA VAL A 29 2.26 5.91 -9.39
C VAL A 29 1.26 4.77 -9.20
N THR A 30 -0.02 5.01 -9.46
CA THR A 30 -1.06 3.96 -9.38
C THR A 30 -0.73 2.77 -10.29
N GLN A 31 -0.31 3.01 -11.54
CA GLN A 31 0.04 1.93 -12.48
C GLN A 31 1.26 1.13 -11.99
N ILE A 32 2.31 1.81 -11.53
CA ILE A 32 3.51 1.16 -10.99
C ILE A 32 3.14 0.33 -9.74
N SER A 33 2.33 0.88 -8.86
CA SER A 33 1.92 0.19 -7.64
C SER A 33 1.07 -1.05 -7.90
N TYR A 34 0.23 -1.07 -8.95
CA TYR A 34 -0.46 -2.30 -9.36
C TYR A 34 0.51 -3.41 -9.74
N LEU A 35 1.55 -3.09 -10.51
CA LEU A 35 2.55 -4.06 -10.95
C LEU A 35 3.37 -4.59 -9.76
N LEU A 36 3.84 -3.69 -8.90
CA LEU A 36 4.57 -4.07 -7.69
C LEU A 36 3.70 -4.96 -6.79
N PHE A 37 2.45 -4.59 -6.56
CA PHE A 37 1.56 -5.35 -5.70
C PHE A 37 1.21 -6.72 -6.29
N LEU A 38 1.00 -6.81 -7.61
CA LEU A 38 0.75 -8.09 -8.27
C LEU A 38 1.92 -9.07 -8.08
N LYS A 39 3.15 -8.56 -8.22
CA LYS A 39 4.36 -9.34 -7.94
C LYS A 39 4.45 -9.77 -6.47
N MET A 40 4.16 -8.85 -5.55
CA MET A 40 4.16 -9.17 -4.12
C MET A 40 3.12 -10.23 -3.76
N LEU A 41 1.93 -10.21 -4.36
CA LEU A 41 0.93 -11.25 -4.13
C LEU A 41 1.44 -12.64 -4.53
N GLU A 42 2.18 -12.76 -5.64
CA GLU A 42 2.80 -14.03 -6.03
C GLU A 42 3.85 -14.47 -5.03
N GLU A 43 4.75 -13.57 -4.66
CA GLU A 43 5.80 -13.86 -3.69
C GLU A 43 5.19 -14.30 -2.35
N MET A 44 4.13 -13.63 -1.87
CA MET A 44 3.38 -13.99 -0.65
C MET A 44 2.73 -15.37 -0.73
N GLU A 45 2.15 -15.72 -1.87
CA GLU A 45 1.60 -17.06 -2.03
C GLU A 45 2.69 -18.14 -2.02
N ALA A 46 3.84 -17.86 -2.65
CA ALA A 46 4.98 -18.77 -2.67
C ALA A 46 5.59 -18.98 -1.27
N ASP A 47 5.76 -17.91 -0.49
CA ASP A 47 6.28 -17.97 0.87
C ASP A 47 5.34 -18.75 1.82
N HIS A 48 4.04 -18.46 1.79
CA HIS A 48 3.06 -19.23 2.57
C HIS A 48 3.05 -20.71 2.20
N ALA A 49 3.21 -21.04 0.91
CA ALA A 49 3.29 -22.43 0.46
C ALA A 49 4.55 -23.13 1.00
N ALA A 50 5.70 -22.45 0.99
CA ALA A 50 6.95 -22.98 1.55
C ALA A 50 6.89 -23.18 3.07
N ASN A 51 6.19 -22.29 3.78
CA ASN A 51 6.05 -22.32 5.24
C ASN A 51 4.88 -23.20 5.74
N GLY A 52 4.24 -23.99 4.86
CA GLY A 52 3.13 -24.88 5.21
C GLY A 52 1.83 -24.17 5.60
N GLN A 53 1.75 -22.86 5.36
CA GLN A 53 0.57 -22.00 5.62
C GLN A 53 -0.25 -21.76 4.35
N ALA A 54 -0.19 -22.69 3.38
CA ALA A 54 -0.90 -22.56 2.11
C ALA A 54 -2.40 -22.27 2.37
N LYS A 55 -2.89 -21.14 1.82
CA LYS A 55 -4.31 -20.80 1.90
C LYS A 55 -5.13 -21.94 1.28
N ARG A 56 -6.24 -22.31 1.93
CA ARG A 56 -7.25 -23.23 1.35
C ARG A 56 -7.76 -22.76 -0.02
N HIS A 57 -7.66 -21.46 -0.31
CA HIS A 57 -8.01 -20.84 -1.58
C HIS A 57 -6.83 -19.99 -2.09
N PRO A 58 -6.04 -20.47 -3.06
CA PRO A 58 -4.98 -19.67 -3.69
C PRO A 58 -5.56 -18.46 -4.44
N ILE A 59 -4.77 -17.39 -4.53
CA ILE A 59 -5.10 -16.16 -5.24
C ILE A 59 -4.98 -16.39 -6.75
N PHE A 60 -3.93 -17.07 -7.19
CA PHE A 60 -3.66 -17.31 -8.62
C PHE A 60 -4.24 -18.64 -9.08
N ALA A 61 -5.57 -18.74 -9.05
CA ALA A 61 -6.32 -19.91 -9.51
C ALA A 61 -7.63 -19.50 -10.20
N THR A 62 -8.32 -20.50 -10.78
CA THR A 62 -9.67 -20.28 -11.27
C THR A 62 -10.65 -20.22 -10.10
N VAL A 63 -11.32 -19.08 -9.95
CA VAL A 63 -12.24 -18.80 -8.85
C VAL A 63 -13.59 -18.34 -9.40
N LYS A 64 -14.67 -18.71 -8.70
CA LYS A 64 -16.02 -18.26 -9.05
C LYS A 64 -16.25 -16.87 -8.46
N VAL A 65 -16.44 -15.88 -9.32
CA VAL A 65 -16.74 -14.49 -8.97
C VAL A 65 -18.10 -14.13 -9.57
N ASN A 66 -19.06 -13.73 -8.74
CA ASN A 66 -20.41 -13.34 -9.17
C ASN A 66 -21.12 -14.34 -10.10
N GLY A 67 -20.88 -15.64 -9.92
CA GLY A 67 -21.47 -16.68 -10.76
C GLY A 67 -20.58 -17.16 -11.92
N GLU A 68 -19.59 -16.37 -12.32
CA GLU A 68 -18.70 -16.67 -13.44
C GLU A 68 -17.36 -17.25 -12.97
N LYS A 69 -16.79 -18.17 -13.75
CA LYS A 69 -15.43 -18.67 -13.48
C LYS A 69 -14.42 -17.70 -14.09
N VAL A 70 -13.58 -17.10 -13.25
CA VAL A 70 -12.49 -16.21 -13.65
C VAL A 70 -11.17 -16.89 -13.36
N ASP A 71 -10.30 -16.97 -14.36
CA ASP A 71 -8.99 -17.60 -14.23
C ASP A 71 -7.91 -16.58 -13.85
N PHE A 72 -7.68 -16.42 -12.55
CA PHE A 72 -6.65 -15.52 -12.03
C PHE A 72 -5.23 -16.12 -12.13
N ALA A 73 -5.07 -17.39 -12.51
CA ALA A 73 -3.74 -17.96 -12.70
C ALA A 73 -2.93 -17.16 -13.74
N LYS A 74 -3.61 -16.60 -14.76
CA LYS A 74 -3.04 -15.73 -15.79
C LYS A 74 -2.45 -14.42 -15.27
N LEU A 75 -2.85 -13.98 -14.08
CA LEU A 75 -2.28 -12.80 -13.42
C LEU A 75 -1.05 -13.13 -12.56
N ARG A 76 -0.70 -14.40 -12.37
CA ARG A 76 0.54 -14.77 -11.68
C ARG A 76 1.68 -14.03 -12.38
N TRP A 77 2.46 -13.24 -11.65
CA TRP A 77 3.48 -12.36 -12.22
C TRP A 77 4.43 -13.13 -13.14
N SER A 78 4.93 -14.29 -12.70
CA SER A 78 5.79 -15.17 -13.50
C SER A 78 5.13 -15.64 -14.80
N LEU A 79 3.84 -15.97 -14.79
CA LEU A 79 3.10 -16.39 -15.98
C LEU A 79 2.81 -15.20 -16.90
N LEU A 80 2.25 -14.12 -16.36
CA LEU A 80 1.90 -12.91 -17.10
C LEU A 80 3.13 -12.33 -17.82
N THR A 81 4.24 -12.20 -17.10
CA THR A 81 5.48 -11.63 -17.65
C THR A 81 6.22 -12.60 -18.57
N SER A 82 5.97 -13.91 -18.52
CA SER A 82 6.54 -14.84 -19.49
C SER A 82 5.88 -14.81 -20.87
N ASP A 83 4.73 -14.14 -21.02
CA ASP A 83 3.99 -14.09 -22.28
C ASP A 83 4.79 -13.36 -23.39
N PRO A 84 5.21 -14.03 -24.48
CA PRO A 84 5.99 -13.39 -25.54
C PRO A 84 5.18 -12.37 -26.36
N ASP A 85 3.85 -12.42 -26.31
CA ASP A 85 2.96 -11.46 -26.95
C ASP A 85 2.64 -10.32 -25.96
N ASN A 86 3.36 -9.21 -26.13
CA ASN A 86 3.20 -8.01 -25.32
C ASN A 86 1.76 -7.47 -25.29
N GLU A 87 1.03 -7.56 -26.40
CA GLU A 87 -0.35 -7.07 -26.47
C GLU A 87 -1.33 -8.02 -25.77
N ARG A 88 -1.08 -9.33 -25.85
CA ARG A 88 -1.84 -10.31 -25.07
C ARG A 88 -1.57 -10.17 -23.57
N MET A 89 -0.34 -9.90 -23.18
CA MET A 89 0.03 -9.57 -21.80
C MET A 89 -0.79 -8.37 -21.29
N LEU A 90 -0.83 -7.27 -22.05
CA LEU A 90 -1.58 -6.08 -21.68
C LEU A 90 -3.09 -6.30 -21.62
N ARG A 91 -3.67 -7.01 -22.61
CA ARG A 91 -5.09 -7.39 -22.58
C ARG A 91 -5.43 -8.21 -21.34
N THR A 92 -4.60 -9.21 -21.02
CA THR A 92 -4.78 -10.06 -19.83
C THR A 92 -4.79 -9.22 -18.55
N LEU A 93 -3.83 -8.29 -18.42
CA LEU A 93 -3.75 -7.39 -17.26
C LEU A 93 -4.99 -6.48 -17.18
N ARG A 94 -5.39 -5.84 -18.28
CA ARG A 94 -6.58 -4.96 -18.36
C ARG A 94 -7.87 -5.68 -17.97
N ASP A 95 -8.04 -6.91 -18.45
CA ASP A 95 -9.29 -7.67 -18.29
C ASP A 95 -9.45 -8.29 -16.90
N LEU A 96 -8.34 -8.71 -16.29
CA LEU A 96 -8.36 -9.50 -15.06
C LEU A 96 -7.99 -8.71 -13.81
N LEU A 97 -7.07 -7.74 -13.88
CA LEU A 97 -6.61 -7.03 -12.68
C LEU A 97 -7.76 -6.38 -11.89
N PRO A 98 -8.72 -5.67 -12.52
CA PRO A 98 -9.84 -5.06 -11.79
C PRO A 98 -10.72 -6.10 -11.08
N LYS A 99 -10.77 -7.33 -11.59
CA LYS A 99 -11.57 -8.41 -11.00
C LYS A 99 -10.98 -8.94 -9.69
N LEU A 100 -9.71 -8.62 -9.37
CA LEU A 100 -9.10 -8.98 -8.09
C LEU A 100 -9.84 -8.34 -6.90
N ALA A 101 -10.51 -7.19 -7.09
CA ALA A 101 -11.34 -6.58 -6.05
C ALA A 101 -12.45 -7.51 -5.54
N LEU A 102 -12.89 -8.46 -6.37
CA LEU A 102 -13.95 -9.41 -6.07
C LEU A 102 -13.40 -10.77 -5.59
N HIS A 103 -12.08 -10.93 -5.48
CA HIS A 103 -11.45 -12.20 -5.17
C HIS A 103 -11.70 -12.61 -3.70
N PRO A 104 -12.30 -13.78 -3.41
CA PRO A 104 -12.69 -14.16 -2.05
C PRO A 104 -11.51 -14.38 -1.10
N ALA A 105 -10.34 -14.79 -1.60
CA ALA A 105 -9.15 -15.03 -0.78
C ALA A 105 -8.32 -13.77 -0.45
N LEU A 106 -8.67 -12.61 -1.02
CA LEU A 106 -8.03 -11.34 -0.72
C LEU A 106 -8.66 -10.70 0.52
N SER A 107 -7.82 -10.08 1.37
CA SER A 107 -8.30 -9.28 2.50
C SER A 107 -9.05 -8.04 1.99
N THR A 108 -9.88 -7.42 2.82
CA THR A 108 -10.59 -6.18 2.47
C THR A 108 -9.63 -5.09 1.98
N GLY A 109 -8.46 -4.96 2.61
CA GLY A 109 -7.44 -4.01 2.17
C GLY A 109 -6.85 -4.33 0.80
N ALA A 110 -6.52 -5.59 0.55
CA ALA A 110 -6.04 -6.02 -0.77
C ALA A 110 -7.12 -5.86 -1.86
N LYS A 111 -8.40 -5.97 -1.52
CA LYS A 111 -9.51 -5.70 -2.45
C LYS A 111 -9.62 -4.21 -2.78
N ALA A 112 -9.53 -3.33 -1.78
CA ALA A 112 -9.59 -1.87 -1.95
C ALA A 112 -8.52 -1.34 -2.91
N ILE A 113 -7.38 -2.02 -3.00
CA ILE A 113 -6.33 -1.72 -3.97
C ILE A 113 -6.85 -1.81 -5.41
N PHE A 114 -7.61 -2.87 -5.72
CA PHE A 114 -8.08 -3.17 -7.06
C PHE A 114 -9.49 -2.66 -7.35
N GLU A 115 -10.19 -2.16 -6.34
CA GLU A 115 -11.51 -1.56 -6.49
C GLU A 115 -11.45 -0.39 -7.49
N ASP A 116 -12.33 -0.44 -8.49
CA ASP A 116 -12.35 0.45 -9.65
C ASP A 116 -11.01 0.61 -10.37
N ALA A 117 -10.14 -0.40 -10.32
CA ALA A 117 -8.86 -0.34 -11.00
C ALA A 117 -9.04 -0.21 -12.52
N ARG A 118 -8.18 0.61 -13.11
CA ARG A 118 -8.08 0.83 -14.55
C ARG A 118 -6.61 0.82 -14.95
N ILE A 119 -6.30 0.01 -15.95
CA ILE A 119 -4.96 -0.04 -16.54
C ILE A 119 -4.90 0.94 -17.70
N VAL A 120 -4.13 2.01 -17.52
CA VAL A 120 -3.98 3.08 -18.51
C VAL A 120 -2.62 3.04 -19.22
N ILE A 121 -1.81 2.02 -18.95
CA ILE A 121 -0.58 1.74 -19.72
C ILE A 121 -0.98 1.61 -21.19
N PRO A 122 -0.40 2.40 -22.11
CA PRO A 122 -0.93 2.58 -23.46
C PRO A 122 -0.81 1.32 -24.32
N ASP A 123 0.36 0.68 -24.31
CA ASP A 123 0.73 -0.44 -25.18
C ASP A 123 1.51 -1.53 -24.44
N GLY A 124 1.56 -2.72 -25.04
CA GLY A 124 2.20 -3.88 -24.45
C GLY A 124 3.71 -3.74 -24.28
N ALA A 125 4.38 -2.97 -25.15
CA ALA A 125 5.82 -2.75 -25.07
C ALA A 125 6.20 -1.93 -23.83
N THR A 126 5.37 -0.94 -23.48
CA THR A 126 5.49 -0.16 -22.26
C THR A 126 5.31 -1.04 -21.03
N LEU A 127 4.28 -1.89 -21.01
CA LEU A 127 4.05 -2.85 -19.93
C LEU A 127 5.24 -3.82 -19.77
N ARG A 128 5.71 -4.39 -20.88
CA ARG A 128 6.88 -5.27 -20.93
C ARG A 128 8.10 -4.62 -20.30
N THR A 129 8.43 -3.41 -20.72
CA THR A 129 9.58 -2.66 -20.21
C THR A 129 9.47 -2.41 -18.70
N ALA A 130 8.29 -2.02 -18.20
CA ALA A 130 8.04 -1.85 -16.77
C ALA A 130 8.18 -3.18 -16.00
N ALA A 131 7.64 -4.26 -16.53
CA ALA A 131 7.74 -5.60 -15.94
C ALA A 131 9.18 -6.12 -15.89
N ASP A 132 9.99 -5.88 -16.92
CA ASP A 132 11.40 -6.29 -16.95
C ASP A 132 12.24 -5.50 -15.92
N ILE A 133 11.88 -4.23 -15.66
CA ILE A 133 12.51 -3.42 -14.59
C ILE A 133 12.15 -3.98 -13.20
N ILE A 134 10.90 -4.41 -13.00
CA ILE A 134 10.40 -4.89 -11.71
C ILE A 134 10.84 -6.34 -11.43
N SER A 135 10.91 -7.20 -12.46
CA SER A 135 11.17 -8.64 -12.31
C SER A 135 12.38 -9.02 -11.45
N PRO A 136 13.57 -8.38 -11.55
CA PRO A 136 14.73 -8.74 -10.73
C PRO A 136 14.62 -8.30 -9.25
N VAL A 137 13.61 -7.52 -8.88
CA VAL A 137 13.42 -7.06 -7.50
C VAL A 137 12.71 -8.17 -6.72
N HIS A 138 13.25 -8.64 -5.59
CA HIS A 138 12.53 -9.57 -4.72
C HIS A 138 11.88 -8.79 -3.58
N LEU A 139 10.63 -8.37 -3.77
CA LEU A 139 9.96 -7.44 -2.85
C LEU A 139 9.71 -8.06 -1.48
N LEU A 140 9.42 -9.36 -1.42
CA LEU A 140 9.18 -10.03 -0.15
C LEU A 140 10.41 -10.19 0.73
N SER A 141 11.56 -10.49 0.14
CA SER A 141 12.81 -10.68 0.89
C SER A 141 13.37 -9.38 1.45
N GLU A 142 12.86 -8.24 0.99
CA GLU A 142 13.20 -6.94 1.56
C GLU A 142 12.49 -6.73 2.91
N ASP A 143 13.11 -5.95 3.78
CA ASP A 143 12.47 -5.55 5.04
C ASP A 143 11.21 -4.70 4.76
N ALA A 144 10.24 -4.74 5.67
CA ALA A 144 9.03 -3.90 5.58
C ALA A 144 9.39 -2.40 5.47
N ASP A 145 10.46 -1.96 6.12
CA ASP A 145 11.01 -0.61 5.99
C ASP A 145 11.41 -0.28 4.54
N VAL A 146 12.12 -1.17 3.85
CA VAL A 146 12.57 -0.97 2.47
C VAL A 146 11.36 -0.88 1.52
N LYS A 147 10.35 -1.72 1.75
CA LYS A 147 9.09 -1.71 0.99
C LYS A 147 8.28 -0.44 1.23
N GLY A 148 8.16 -0.02 2.48
CA GLY A 148 7.54 1.25 2.87
C GLY A 148 8.26 2.43 2.24
N ASP A 149 9.58 2.47 2.32
CA ASP A 149 10.43 3.49 1.74
C ASP A 149 10.29 3.58 0.21
N LEU A 150 10.21 2.44 -0.49
CA LEU A 150 9.92 2.38 -1.92
C LEU A 150 8.61 3.11 -2.25
N PHE A 151 7.55 2.83 -1.50
CA PHE A 151 6.27 3.47 -1.72
C PHE A 151 6.29 4.94 -1.32
N GLU A 152 6.96 5.29 -0.22
CA GLU A 152 7.08 6.68 0.22
C GLU A 152 7.85 7.55 -0.76
N MET A 153 8.84 6.99 -1.44
CA MET A 153 9.55 7.66 -2.53
C MET A 153 8.66 7.83 -3.77
N LEU A 154 7.89 6.81 -4.15
CA LEU A 154 6.87 6.93 -5.21
C LEU A 154 5.84 8.02 -4.88
N ALA A 155 5.35 8.04 -3.65
CA ALA A 155 4.43 9.05 -3.16
C ALA A 155 5.10 10.43 -2.99
N SER A 156 6.44 10.50 -2.90
CA SER A 156 7.18 11.78 -2.80
C SER A 156 7.28 12.49 -4.13
N ASP A 157 7.39 11.73 -5.21
CA ASP A 157 7.33 12.28 -6.55
C ASP A 157 5.94 12.88 -6.84
N LEU A 158 4.86 12.39 -6.20
CA LEU A 158 3.54 13.04 -6.25
C LEU A 158 3.59 14.45 -5.65
N GLY A 159 4.13 14.60 -4.44
CA GLY A 159 4.07 15.84 -3.66
C GLY A 159 4.89 17.02 -4.21
N GLN A 160 5.83 16.78 -5.13
CA GLN A 160 6.65 17.84 -5.74
C GLN A 160 5.90 18.63 -6.85
N GLN A 161 4.78 18.10 -7.35
CA GLN A 161 3.95 18.76 -8.35
C GLN A 161 2.89 19.62 -7.65
N LYS A 162 2.77 20.91 -8.04
CA LYS A 162 1.97 21.94 -7.36
C LYS A 162 0.50 21.56 -7.05
N ARG A 163 -0.11 20.64 -7.82
CA ARG A 163 -1.49 20.17 -7.62
C ARG A 163 -1.64 19.09 -6.54
N SER A 164 -0.58 18.33 -6.23
CA SER A 164 -0.66 17.17 -5.34
C SER A 164 0.01 17.40 -3.99
N ALA A 165 0.73 18.51 -3.81
CA ALA A 165 1.33 18.92 -2.55
C ALA A 165 0.30 19.15 -1.42
N GLN A 166 -0.95 19.43 -1.79
CA GLN A 166 -2.06 19.68 -0.84
C GLN A 166 -2.52 18.44 -0.06
N PHE A 167 -2.08 17.24 -0.47
CA PHE A 167 -2.53 15.96 0.12
C PHE A 167 -1.44 15.22 0.91
N ARG A 168 -0.31 15.88 1.22
CA ARG A 168 0.79 15.23 1.94
C ARG A 168 1.37 16.10 3.06
N THR A 169 1.46 15.50 4.24
CA THR A 169 2.20 16.05 5.37
C THR A 169 3.66 15.59 5.34
N PRO A 170 4.66 16.48 5.53
CA PRO A 170 6.06 16.10 5.61
C PRO A 170 6.32 15.06 6.71
N ARG A 171 7.12 14.03 6.41
CA ARG A 171 7.33 12.89 7.31
C ARG A 171 7.94 13.24 8.66
N HIS A 172 8.86 14.21 8.69
CA HIS A 172 9.44 14.67 9.95
C HIS A 172 8.39 15.35 10.85
N LEU A 173 7.43 16.07 10.26
CA LEU A 173 6.34 16.70 11.00
C LEU A 173 5.38 15.64 11.56
N ILE A 174 4.98 14.65 10.75
CA ILE A 174 4.16 13.53 11.21
C ILE A 174 4.82 12.85 12.42
N ARG A 175 6.12 12.50 12.33
CA ARG A 175 6.84 11.81 13.42
C ARG A 175 6.84 12.62 14.70
N VAL A 176 7.15 13.92 14.63
CA VAL A 176 7.14 14.80 15.81
C VAL A 176 5.75 14.86 16.44
N ILE A 177 4.70 15.01 15.63
CA ILE A 177 3.32 15.04 16.14
C ILE A 177 2.97 13.71 16.82
N VAL A 178 3.26 12.56 16.17
CA VAL A 178 3.00 11.23 16.73
C VAL A 178 3.79 11.00 18.02
N GLU A 179 5.05 11.42 18.09
CA GLU A 179 5.88 11.31 19.29
C GLU A 179 5.34 12.15 20.45
N MET A 180 4.79 13.34 20.15
CA MET A 180 4.17 14.20 21.16
C MET A 180 2.81 13.69 21.65
N VAL A 181 2.00 13.12 20.75
CA VAL A 181 0.69 12.55 21.06
C VAL A 181 0.82 11.20 21.76
N ASP A 182 1.86 10.44 21.41
CA ASP A 182 2.27 9.19 22.05
C ASP A 182 1.18 8.10 22.11
N PRO A 183 0.58 7.72 20.95
CA PRO A 183 -0.50 6.73 20.92
C PRO A 183 -0.02 5.37 21.44
N ARG A 184 -0.88 4.69 22.20
CA ARG A 184 -0.60 3.45 22.93
C ARG A 184 -1.44 2.29 22.43
N ILE A 185 -0.91 1.09 22.64
CA ILE A 185 -1.67 -0.13 22.36
C ILE A 185 -2.92 -0.19 23.26
N GLY A 186 -4.07 -0.48 22.65
CA GLY A 186 -5.38 -0.45 23.32
C GLY A 186 -6.20 0.80 23.01
N GLU A 187 -5.57 1.86 22.49
CA GLU A 187 -6.26 3.05 22.00
C GLU A 187 -6.71 2.89 20.54
N THR A 188 -7.70 3.68 20.17
CA THR A 188 -8.20 3.86 18.81
C THR A 188 -7.67 5.17 18.22
N VAL A 189 -7.14 5.09 17.00
CA VAL A 189 -6.48 6.19 16.28
C VAL A 189 -7.25 6.44 14.98
N CYS A 190 -7.72 7.66 14.78
CA CYS A 190 -8.39 8.08 13.56
C CYS A 190 -7.63 9.18 12.82
N ASP A 191 -7.57 9.04 11.49
CA ASP A 191 -7.16 10.08 10.54
C ASP A 191 -8.30 10.28 9.54
N SER A 192 -9.07 11.37 9.70
CA SER A 192 -10.28 11.60 8.90
C SER A 192 -9.99 12.18 7.50
N ALA A 193 -8.73 12.47 7.20
CA ALA A 193 -8.26 12.99 5.90
C ALA A 193 -6.92 12.35 5.54
N CYS A 194 -6.92 11.01 5.46
CA CYS A 194 -5.70 10.23 5.61
C CYS A 194 -4.71 10.33 4.44
N GLY A 195 -5.16 10.73 3.25
CA GLY A 195 -4.31 10.90 2.07
C GLY A 195 -3.55 9.62 1.72
N THR A 196 -2.25 9.59 2.01
CA THR A 196 -1.38 8.41 1.81
C THR A 196 -1.15 7.56 3.08
N GLY A 197 -1.93 7.78 4.14
CA GLY A 197 -1.88 7.06 5.41
C GLY A 197 -0.78 7.52 6.34
N GLY A 198 -0.39 8.79 6.22
CA GLY A 198 0.85 9.28 6.79
C GLY A 198 0.94 9.08 8.30
N PHE A 199 -0.08 9.56 9.00
CA PHE A 199 -0.19 9.48 10.45
C PHE A 199 -0.45 8.06 10.95
N LEU A 200 -1.33 7.31 10.28
CA LEU A 200 -1.70 5.94 10.67
C LEU A 200 -0.47 5.02 10.70
N ILE A 201 0.38 5.09 9.68
CA ILE A 201 1.61 4.28 9.60
C ILE A 201 2.60 4.71 10.67
N ALA A 202 2.79 6.01 10.87
CA ALA A 202 3.71 6.51 11.90
C ALA A 202 3.25 6.12 13.31
N ALA A 203 1.94 6.17 13.59
CA ALA A 203 1.37 5.72 14.85
C ALA A 203 1.53 4.20 15.05
N TYR A 204 1.34 3.40 13.99
CA TYR A 204 1.63 1.95 14.01
C TYR A 204 3.10 1.66 14.35
N GLU A 205 4.03 2.31 13.65
CA GLU A 205 5.46 2.18 13.90
C GLU A 205 5.85 2.64 15.31
N HIS A 206 5.21 3.69 15.83
CA HIS A 206 5.41 4.19 17.19
C HIS A 206 4.96 3.16 18.24
N ILE A 207 3.76 2.58 18.07
CA ILE A 207 3.25 1.54 18.97
C ILE A 207 4.14 0.29 18.93
N LEU A 208 4.59 -0.14 17.74
CA LEU A 208 5.53 -1.25 17.62
C LEU A 208 6.84 -0.95 18.37
N LEU A 209 7.44 0.22 18.13
CA LEU A 209 8.69 0.63 18.77
C LEU A 209 8.56 0.67 20.31
N ALA A 210 7.48 1.24 20.83
CA ALA A 210 7.21 1.30 22.26
C ALA A 210 7.07 -0.08 22.91
N ASN A 211 6.66 -1.09 22.13
CA ASN A 211 6.46 -2.47 22.57
C ASN A 211 7.56 -3.41 22.04
N THR A 212 8.76 -2.89 21.78
CA THR A 212 9.91 -3.68 21.32
C THR A 212 10.97 -3.82 22.40
N SER A 213 11.59 -4.99 22.50
CA SER A 213 12.75 -5.21 23.37
C SER A 213 14.00 -4.51 22.83
N PRO A 214 14.84 -3.87 23.66
CA PRO A 214 15.97 -3.06 23.21
C PRO A 214 16.88 -3.71 22.18
N GLU A 215 17.10 -5.02 22.28
CA GLU A 215 17.89 -5.85 21.37
C GLU A 215 17.31 -5.98 19.96
N PHE A 216 16.01 -5.74 19.79
CA PHE A 216 15.31 -5.75 18.51
C PHE A 216 15.05 -4.35 17.95
N ILE A 217 15.47 -3.29 18.67
CA ILE A 217 15.40 -1.92 18.16
C ILE A 217 16.54 -1.70 17.19
N ARG A 218 16.20 -1.23 15.98
CA ARG A 218 17.17 -0.91 14.93
C ARG A 218 17.09 0.57 14.57
N GLU A 219 18.22 1.15 14.25
CA GLU A 219 18.28 2.49 13.66
C GLU A 219 18.42 2.35 12.15
N VAL A 220 17.46 2.91 11.42
CA VAL A 220 17.42 2.89 9.96
C VAL A 220 17.57 4.31 9.43
N THR A 221 18.32 4.46 8.34
CA THR A 221 18.39 5.74 7.63
C THR A 221 17.20 5.83 6.68
N ALA A 222 16.17 6.59 7.07
CA ALA A 222 15.01 6.79 6.22
C ALA A 222 15.40 7.52 4.91
N PRO A 223 14.55 7.50 3.85
CA PRO A 223 14.88 8.07 2.54
C PRO A 223 15.27 9.56 2.58
N TYR A 224 14.80 10.26 3.61
CA TYR A 224 15.05 11.67 3.88
C TYR A 224 16.30 11.93 4.74
N ARG A 225 17.18 10.93 4.89
CA ARG A 225 18.49 10.99 5.57
C ARG A 225 18.46 11.32 7.06
N LEU A 226 17.31 11.14 7.71
CA LEU A 226 17.21 11.21 9.16
C LEU A 226 17.26 9.78 9.72
N PRO A 227 18.08 9.53 10.76
CA PRO A 227 18.03 8.28 11.47
C PRO A 227 16.69 8.15 12.20
N VAL A 228 16.08 6.97 12.11
CA VAL A 228 14.81 6.66 12.78
C VAL A 228 14.96 5.32 13.48
N LYS A 229 14.44 5.23 14.71
CA LYS A 229 14.34 3.95 15.43
C LYS A 229 13.12 3.17 14.96
N ARG A 230 13.31 1.88 14.75
CA ARG A 230 12.27 0.91 14.36
C ARG A 230 12.26 -0.24 15.35
N GLY A 231 11.07 -0.77 15.58
CA GLY A 231 10.87 -1.93 16.42
C GLY A 231 9.85 -2.89 15.81
N ILE A 232 9.87 -4.14 16.27
CA ILE A 232 9.06 -5.24 15.74
C ILE A 232 7.82 -5.54 16.59
N GLY A 233 7.70 -4.93 17.77
CA GLY A 233 6.58 -5.14 18.69
C GLY A 233 6.59 -6.52 19.37
N ASP A 234 7.75 -7.13 19.62
CA ASP A 234 7.88 -8.49 20.18
C ASP A 234 7.25 -8.65 21.58
N ARG A 235 7.02 -7.55 22.29
CA ARG A 235 6.38 -7.55 23.61
C ARG A 235 4.85 -7.53 23.54
N LEU A 236 4.27 -7.39 22.36
CA LEU A 236 2.81 -7.43 22.19
C LEU A 236 2.29 -8.85 22.41
N THR A 237 1.30 -8.99 23.28
CA THR A 237 0.55 -10.24 23.41
C THR A 237 -0.25 -10.54 22.14
N PRO A 238 -0.65 -11.80 21.88
CA PRO A 238 -1.47 -12.13 20.71
C PRO A 238 -2.77 -11.31 20.59
N SER A 239 -3.45 -11.04 21.71
CA SER A 239 -4.65 -10.20 21.74
C SER A 239 -4.35 -8.73 21.45
N GLN A 240 -3.22 -8.20 21.93
CA GLN A 240 -2.79 -6.85 21.60
C GLN A 240 -2.41 -6.76 20.12
N TRP A 241 -1.72 -7.76 19.57
CA TRP A 241 -1.41 -7.81 18.15
C TRP A 241 -2.67 -7.83 17.29
N GLU A 242 -3.66 -8.64 17.66
CA GLU A 242 -4.95 -8.68 16.96
C GLU A 242 -5.66 -7.32 17.03
N PHE A 243 -5.67 -6.68 18.20
CA PHE A 243 -6.24 -5.34 18.36
C PHE A 243 -5.48 -4.29 17.54
N LEU A 244 -4.13 -4.34 17.50
CA LEU A 244 -3.33 -3.43 16.69
C LEU A 244 -3.69 -3.55 15.19
N GLN A 245 -3.83 -4.79 14.71
CA GLN A 245 -4.15 -5.09 13.31
C GLN A 245 -5.61 -4.79 12.94
N ARG A 246 -6.51 -4.76 13.92
CA ARG A 246 -7.96 -4.71 13.67
C ARG A 246 -8.70 -3.59 14.37
N GLY A 247 -8.46 -3.33 15.63
CA GLY A 247 -9.17 -2.33 16.43
C GLY A 247 -8.56 -0.93 16.39
N THR A 248 -7.23 -0.81 16.26
CA THR A 248 -6.54 0.47 16.52
C THR A 248 -6.78 1.52 15.44
N PHE A 249 -6.56 1.22 14.16
CA PHE A 249 -6.48 2.28 13.13
C PHE A 249 -7.75 2.42 12.30
N HIS A 250 -8.15 3.67 12.08
CA HIS A 250 -9.29 4.07 11.26
C HIS A 250 -8.87 5.23 10.36
N GLY A 251 -8.91 5.03 9.05
CA GLY A 251 -8.57 6.06 8.06
C GLY A 251 -9.75 6.38 7.16
N PHE A 252 -9.98 7.66 6.88
CA PHE A 252 -11.00 8.09 5.94
C PHE A 252 -10.40 8.95 4.83
N ASP A 253 -10.86 8.71 3.61
CA ASP A 253 -10.59 9.58 2.46
C ASP A 253 -11.71 9.43 1.43
N ALA A 254 -12.11 10.53 0.78
CA ALA A 254 -13.21 10.53 -0.18
C ALA A 254 -12.78 10.00 -1.55
N GLU A 255 -11.51 10.18 -1.94
CA GLU A 255 -11.02 9.79 -3.25
C GLU A 255 -10.47 8.37 -3.26
N GLN A 256 -10.97 7.54 -4.18
CA GLN A 256 -10.53 6.14 -4.33
C GLN A 256 -9.01 6.03 -4.58
N SER A 257 -8.40 7.00 -5.25
CA SER A 257 -6.97 7.02 -5.52
C SER A 257 -6.15 7.05 -4.22
N PHE A 258 -6.55 7.86 -3.24
CA PHE A 258 -5.89 7.97 -1.93
C PHE A 258 -6.18 6.77 -1.04
N VAL A 259 -7.42 6.28 -1.05
CA VAL A 259 -7.79 5.01 -0.37
C VAL A 259 -6.90 3.86 -0.85
N ARG A 260 -6.71 3.76 -2.17
CA ARG A 260 -5.83 2.76 -2.78
C ARG A 260 -4.38 2.94 -2.38
N MET A 261 -3.86 4.17 -2.47
CA MET A 261 -2.48 4.47 -2.09
C MET A 261 -2.22 4.13 -0.62
N THR A 262 -3.14 4.49 0.26
CA THR A 262 -3.01 4.16 1.69
C THR A 262 -3.13 2.67 1.95
N ALA A 263 -4.07 1.98 1.30
CA ALA A 263 -4.19 0.52 1.42
C ALA A 263 -2.90 -0.18 1.00
N MET A 264 -2.28 0.24 -0.12
CA MET A 264 -0.98 -0.25 -0.54
C MET A 264 0.08 0.05 0.54
N ASN A 265 0.16 1.29 1.00
CA ASN A 265 1.16 1.73 1.97
C ASN A 265 1.06 0.96 3.30
N ALA A 266 -0.15 0.77 3.81
CA ALA A 266 -0.41 0.01 5.03
C ALA A 266 0.04 -1.46 4.88
N LEU A 267 -0.33 -2.13 3.78
CA LEU A 267 0.11 -3.52 3.56
C LEU A 267 1.64 -3.64 3.48
N LEU A 268 2.33 -2.66 2.88
CA LEU A 268 3.79 -2.64 2.81
C LEU A 268 4.47 -2.45 4.18
N HIS A 269 3.81 -1.74 5.09
CA HIS A 269 4.26 -1.54 6.47
C HIS A 269 3.79 -2.64 7.43
N GLY A 270 3.21 -3.74 6.91
CA GLY A 270 2.88 -4.92 7.72
C GLY A 270 1.49 -4.91 8.35
N PHE A 271 0.58 -4.08 7.85
CA PHE A 271 -0.84 -4.22 8.20
C PHE A 271 -1.42 -5.46 7.50
N ASP A 272 -2.18 -6.28 8.22
CA ASP A 272 -2.87 -7.45 7.67
C ASP A 272 -4.06 -7.05 6.77
N ARG A 273 -4.62 -5.88 7.05
CA ARG A 273 -5.77 -5.29 6.36
C ARG A 273 -5.61 -3.79 6.27
N SER A 274 -6.19 -3.18 5.23
CA SER A 274 -6.26 -1.73 5.14
C SER A 274 -7.18 -1.21 6.25
N PRO A 275 -6.73 -0.27 7.10
CA PRO A 275 -7.60 0.42 8.05
C PRO A 275 -8.49 1.49 7.41
N ILE A 276 -8.48 1.62 6.07
CA ILE A 276 -9.06 2.77 5.38
C ILE A 276 -10.42 2.42 4.83
N VAL A 277 -11.36 3.35 5.02
CA VAL A 277 -12.69 3.34 4.43
C VAL A 277 -12.80 4.52 3.47
N ARG A 278 -13.28 4.26 2.25
CA ARG A 278 -13.65 5.35 1.35
C ARG A 278 -14.89 6.05 1.89
N ARG A 279 -14.74 7.30 2.28
CA ARG A 279 -15.80 8.09 2.91
C ARG A 279 -15.51 9.59 2.78
N ASP A 280 -16.57 10.36 2.60
CA ASP A 280 -16.54 11.80 2.88
C ASP A 280 -16.73 12.01 4.38
N SER A 281 -15.71 12.55 5.05
CA SER A 281 -15.71 12.74 6.50
C SER A 281 -16.66 13.85 6.97
N ILE A 282 -17.10 14.75 6.08
CA ILE A 282 -17.96 15.91 6.40
C ILE A 282 -19.42 15.65 6.00
N CYS A 283 -19.70 14.89 4.94
CA CYS A 283 -21.07 14.66 4.48
C CYS A 283 -21.88 13.78 5.45
N GLY A 284 -22.83 14.42 6.15
CA GLY A 284 -23.71 13.84 7.16
C GLY A 284 -24.90 13.04 6.63
N SER A 285 -24.65 11.95 5.91
CA SER A 285 -25.59 10.83 5.97
C SER A 285 -25.26 10.03 7.22
N GLU A 286 -26.26 9.70 8.06
CA GLU A 286 -26.10 8.81 9.22
C GLU A 286 -25.32 7.55 8.79
N ASP A 287 -24.02 7.55 9.09
CA ASP A 287 -23.14 6.43 8.84
C ASP A 287 -22.62 5.96 10.20
N ARG A 288 -22.33 4.67 10.31
CA ARG A 288 -21.96 4.01 11.57
C ARG A 288 -20.78 4.67 12.29
N TRP A 289 -19.97 5.46 11.58
CA TRP A 289 -18.80 6.13 12.14
C TRP A 289 -19.12 7.50 12.77
N ASP A 290 -20.30 8.08 12.53
CA ASP A 290 -20.70 9.38 13.10
C ASP A 290 -20.89 9.32 14.62
N GLU A 291 -21.18 8.12 15.13
CA GLU A 291 -21.38 7.83 16.54
C GLU A 291 -20.13 7.22 17.21
N VAL A 292 -19.06 6.99 16.44
CA VAL A 292 -17.83 6.37 16.95
C VAL A 292 -16.92 7.44 17.53
N GLN A 293 -16.54 7.26 18.79
CA GLN A 293 -15.50 8.07 19.44
C GLN A 293 -14.15 7.37 19.28
N PHE A 294 -13.12 8.18 19.04
CA PHE A 294 -11.73 7.73 18.96
C PHE A 294 -10.94 8.34 20.09
N ASP A 295 -9.98 7.59 20.62
CA ASP A 295 -9.11 8.04 21.70
C ASP A 295 -8.10 9.09 21.19
N VAL A 296 -7.63 8.91 19.95
CA VAL A 296 -6.60 9.74 19.32
C VAL A 296 -7.02 10.17 17.93
N LEU A 297 -6.90 11.48 17.64
CA LEU A 297 -7.03 12.05 16.30
C LEU A 297 -5.67 12.54 15.80
N LEU A 298 -5.25 12.04 14.64
CA LEU A 298 -4.01 12.43 13.98
C LEU A 298 -4.30 12.70 12.52
N GLU A 299 -4.43 13.97 12.14
CA GLU A 299 -4.88 14.35 10.81
C GLU A 299 -4.23 15.64 10.32
N ASN A 300 -4.24 15.81 9.00
CA ASN A 300 -3.94 17.06 8.32
C ASN A 300 -5.04 17.36 7.30
N PRO A 301 -6.16 17.96 7.73
CA PRO A 301 -7.30 18.21 6.87
C PRO A 301 -6.96 19.14 5.68
N PRO A 302 -7.74 19.12 4.59
CA PRO A 302 -7.56 20.02 3.47
C PRO A 302 -7.59 21.50 3.90
N PHE A 303 -6.62 22.30 3.45
CA PHE A 303 -6.52 23.72 3.83
C PHE A 303 -7.51 24.65 3.12
N SER A 304 -8.11 24.19 2.02
CA SER A 304 -9.12 24.95 1.24
C SER A 304 -10.07 23.98 0.55
N GLY A 305 -11.34 24.37 0.40
CA GLY A 305 -12.34 23.65 -0.39
C GLY A 305 -12.80 24.47 -1.60
N GLN A 306 -13.10 23.77 -2.71
CA GLN A 306 -14.01 24.27 -3.75
C GLN A 306 -15.34 23.56 -3.60
#